data_AF-A0AA95KG75-F1
#
_entry.id   AF-A0AA95KG75-F1
#
_cell.length_a   1.000
_cell.length_b   1.000
_cell.length_c   1.000
_cell.angle_alpha   90.00
_cell.angle_beta   90.00
_cell.angle_gamma   90.00
#
_symmetry.space_group_name_H-M   'P 1'
#
loop_
_entity.id
_entity.type
_entity.pdbx_description
1 polymer ?
#
loop_
_entity_poly.entity_id
_entity_poly.type
_entity_poly.pdbx_seq_one_letter_code
_entity_poly.pdbx_strand_id
1 'polypeptide(L)'
;MADDQRSMAWVDSRAVMTSDRTIPESWEARIGDGGVLKFAPPRWLVPGFWEDYYDGDPSAAEIVNEELDKIAGRQTDHGMPDLNRPMTSRELQSAGEHVAAAQGTDRWKGLMLVLLHHIKEIAAPLELQPVLATAESYWSMGKGTPEALERAKGSCWNYLNEFELHTHLIEPGPKFARALLCILEPLGDENSRSDTADWFAGVVWDIW
;
A
#
# COMPACT_ATOMS: atom_id res chain seq x y z
N MET A 1 28.13 3.18 -12.39
CA MET A 1 27.53 2.25 -13.38
C MET A 1 27.14 1.01 -12.61
N ALA A 2 25.86 0.92 -12.26
CA ALA A 2 25.16 -0.32 -12.00
C ALA A 2 23.85 -0.15 -12.79
N ASP A 3 23.84 -0.68 -14.01
CA ASP A 3 22.71 -0.63 -14.96
C ASP A 3 22.00 -2.00 -14.96
N ASP A 4 22.07 -2.71 -13.83
CA ASP A 4 21.58 -4.08 -13.67
C ASP A 4 20.26 -4.15 -12.89
N GLN A 5 19.70 -2.99 -12.50
CA GLN A 5 18.52 -2.84 -11.66
C GLN A 5 18.61 -3.60 -10.31
N ARG A 6 19.80 -3.97 -9.86
CA ARG A 6 20.02 -4.80 -8.66
C ARG A 6 21.03 -4.19 -7.69
N SER A 7 22.05 -3.51 -8.19
CA SER A 7 23.08 -2.91 -7.34
C SER A 7 22.85 -1.42 -7.15
N MET A 8 23.30 -0.92 -6.00
CA MET A 8 23.27 0.51 -5.69
C MET A 8 24.07 1.29 -6.74
N ALA A 9 23.50 2.40 -7.22
CA ALA A 9 24.09 3.22 -8.27
C ALA A 9 24.36 4.65 -7.79
N TRP A 10 25.45 5.21 -8.29
CA TRP A 10 25.69 6.65 -8.19
C TRP A 10 24.90 7.34 -9.29
N VAL A 11 24.06 8.30 -8.90
CA VAL A 11 23.20 9.05 -9.81
C VAL A 11 23.43 10.56 -9.63
N ASP A 12 23.34 11.29 -10.73
CA ASP A 12 23.35 12.76 -10.69
C ASP A 12 22.08 13.24 -9.97
N SER A 13 22.23 14.13 -8.99
CA SER A 13 21.08 14.62 -8.21
C SER A 13 20.06 15.38 -9.06
N ARG A 14 20.45 15.90 -10.23
CA ARG A 14 19.55 16.55 -11.20
C ARG A 14 18.68 15.55 -11.97
N ALA A 15 19.01 14.26 -11.90
CA ALA A 15 18.27 13.19 -12.56
C ALA A 15 17.23 12.53 -11.64
N VAL A 16 17.06 13.01 -10.40
CA VAL A 16 16.10 12.47 -9.43
C VAL A 16 15.21 13.58 -8.87
N MET A 17 14.00 13.23 -8.43
CA MET A 17 13.06 14.14 -7.78
C MET A 17 12.55 13.51 -6.48
N THR A 18 12.42 14.32 -5.43
CA THR A 18 11.86 13.90 -4.15
C THR A 18 10.34 13.74 -4.25
N SER A 19 9.83 12.53 -4.01
CA SER A 19 8.39 12.23 -3.97
C SER A 19 7.79 12.31 -2.56
N ASP A 20 8.60 12.12 -1.51
CA ASP A 20 8.20 12.16 -0.10
C ASP A 20 9.16 13.07 0.69
N ARG A 21 8.62 13.85 1.63
CA ARG A 21 9.37 14.79 2.49
C ARG A 21 9.66 14.21 3.87
N THR A 22 9.23 12.98 4.15
CA THR A 22 9.46 12.29 5.41
C THR A 22 10.89 11.77 5.45
N ILE A 23 11.63 12.15 6.49
CA ILE A 23 12.95 11.61 6.77
C ILE A 23 12.77 10.43 7.73
N PRO A 24 13.29 9.23 7.42
CA PRO A 24 13.21 8.11 8.35
C PRO A 24 13.96 8.43 9.66
N GLU A 25 13.34 8.14 10.81
CA GLU A 25 13.91 8.45 12.14
C GLU A 25 15.26 7.75 12.40
N SER A 26 15.52 6.64 11.71
CA SER A 26 16.77 5.89 11.84
C SER A 26 17.94 6.52 11.10
N TRP A 27 17.73 7.48 10.21
CA TRP A 27 18.80 8.04 9.37
C TRP A 27 19.64 9.05 10.14
N GLU A 28 20.96 8.96 9.96
CA GLU A 28 21.93 9.85 10.59
C GLU A 28 22.62 10.74 9.57
N ALA A 29 22.86 11.99 9.97
CA ALA A 29 23.73 12.92 9.26
C ALA A 29 25.13 12.88 9.90
N ARG A 30 26.16 12.57 9.11
CA ARG A 30 27.56 12.62 9.54
C ARG A 30 28.40 13.41 8.54
N ILE A 31 29.32 14.21 9.05
CA ILE A 31 30.33 14.88 8.22
C ILE A 31 31.51 13.92 8.10
N GLY A 32 31.78 13.45 6.89
CA GLY A 32 32.93 12.61 6.58
C GLY A 32 34.20 13.40 6.32
N ASP A 33 35.28 12.67 6.05
CA ASP A 33 36.57 13.25 5.68
C ASP A 33 36.42 14.17 4.46
N GLY A 34 37.06 15.34 4.52
CA GLY A 34 36.93 16.38 3.48
C GLY A 34 35.69 17.26 3.59
N GLY A 35 34.91 17.15 4.67
CA GLY A 35 33.77 18.04 4.94
C GLY A 35 32.49 17.66 4.18
N VAL A 36 32.42 16.44 3.63
CA VAL A 36 31.25 15.95 2.90
C VAL A 36 30.17 15.50 3.86
N LEU A 37 28.96 16.01 3.72
CA LEU A 37 27.78 15.53 4.44
C LEU A 37 27.35 14.18 3.88
N LYS A 38 27.35 13.15 4.73
CA LYS A 38 26.75 11.84 4.46
C LYS A 38 25.45 11.75 5.24
N PHE A 39 24.39 11.29 4.57
CA PHE A 39 23.07 11.13 5.15
C PHE A 39 22.47 9.78 4.73
N ALA A 40 22.40 8.84 5.66
CA ALA A 40 22.08 7.44 5.39
C ALA A 40 21.74 6.68 6.70
N PRO A 41 21.28 5.42 6.62
CA PRO A 41 21.26 4.52 7.77
C PRO A 41 22.64 4.42 8.46
N PRO A 42 22.71 4.32 9.80
CA PRO A 42 23.96 4.34 10.55
C PRO A 42 24.94 3.24 10.15
N ARG A 43 24.40 2.06 9.76
CA ARG A 43 25.21 0.90 9.33
C ARG A 43 25.93 1.16 8.00
N TRP A 44 25.35 1.97 7.11
CA TRP A 44 25.98 2.37 5.85
C TRP A 44 27.04 3.47 6.03
N LEU A 45 27.09 4.10 7.21
CA LEU A 45 28.07 5.12 7.55
C LEU A 45 29.34 4.55 8.21
N VAL A 46 29.41 3.22 8.38
CA VAL A 46 30.61 2.54 8.88
C VAL A 46 31.73 2.66 7.84
N PRO A 47 32.94 3.11 8.21
CA PRO A 47 34.08 3.12 7.28
C PRO A 47 34.37 1.73 6.71
N GLY A 48 34.57 1.62 5.39
CA GLY A 48 34.80 0.35 4.71
C GLY A 48 33.54 -0.38 4.24
N PHE A 49 32.35 0.02 4.70
CA PHE A 49 31.11 -0.70 4.41
C PHE A 49 30.81 -0.84 2.91
N TRP A 50 31.02 0.23 2.14
CA TRP A 50 30.72 0.20 0.70
C TRP A 50 31.75 -0.61 -0.07
N GLU A 51 33.01 -0.56 0.35
CA GLU A 51 34.08 -1.42 -0.18
C GLU A 51 33.72 -2.90 0.04
N ASP A 52 33.32 -3.28 1.26
CA ASP A 52 32.88 -4.64 1.58
C ASP A 52 31.67 -5.07 0.71
N TYR A 53 30.69 -4.19 0.52
CA TYR A 53 29.54 -4.47 -0.35
C TYR A 53 29.93 -4.70 -1.82
N TYR A 54 30.77 -3.83 -2.39
CA TYR A 54 31.18 -3.95 -3.80
C TYR A 54 32.19 -5.08 -4.03
N ASP A 55 32.95 -5.48 -3.01
CA ASP A 55 33.83 -6.64 -3.04
C ASP A 55 33.07 -7.96 -2.87
N GLY A 56 31.76 -7.89 -2.58
CA GLY A 56 30.85 -9.04 -2.52
C GLY A 56 30.75 -9.70 -1.16
N ASP A 57 31.05 -8.98 -0.07
CA ASP A 57 30.85 -9.48 1.29
C ASP A 57 29.37 -9.79 1.56
N PRO A 58 29.01 -11.04 1.93
CA PRO A 58 27.62 -11.42 2.15
C PRO A 58 26.92 -10.66 3.28
N SER A 59 27.66 -10.28 4.33
CA SER A 59 27.11 -9.54 5.46
C SER A 59 26.81 -8.09 5.08
N ALA A 60 27.65 -7.46 4.27
CA ALA A 60 27.39 -6.12 3.74
C ALA A 60 26.17 -6.13 2.80
N ALA A 61 26.02 -7.15 1.97
CA ALA A 61 24.84 -7.34 1.11
C ALA A 61 23.55 -7.54 1.92
N GLU A 62 23.58 -8.34 2.99
CA GLU A 62 22.46 -8.53 3.90
C GLU A 62 22.04 -7.21 4.55
N ILE A 63 23.00 -6.40 5.00
CA ILE A 63 22.74 -5.06 5.55
C ILE A 63 22.10 -4.13 4.53
N VAL A 64 22.57 -4.13 3.28
CA VAL A 64 21.96 -3.32 2.21
C VAL A 64 20.52 -3.75 2.00
N ASN A 65 20.23 -5.05 1.93
CA ASN A 65 18.86 -5.55 1.75
C ASN A 65 17.96 -5.17 2.93
N GLU A 66 18.41 -5.38 4.17
CA GLU A 66 17.65 -5.04 5.38
C GLU A 66 17.32 -3.54 5.47
N GLU A 67 18.25 -2.67 5.09
CA GLU A 67 18.00 -1.22 5.09
C GLU A 67 17.15 -0.79 3.89
N LEU A 68 17.33 -1.39 2.71
CA LEU A 68 16.47 -1.13 1.55
C LEU A 68 15.02 -1.52 1.83
N ASP A 69 14.76 -2.63 2.52
CA ASP A 69 13.41 -3.03 2.93
C ASP A 69 12.74 -1.94 3.78
N LYS A 70 13.51 -1.28 4.67
CA LYS A 70 13.03 -0.16 5.48
C LYS A 70 12.82 1.12 4.66
N ILE A 71 13.70 1.39 3.69
CA ILE A 71 13.74 2.65 2.90
C ILE A 71 12.71 2.65 1.78
N ALA A 72 12.61 1.55 1.02
CA ALA A 72 11.81 1.45 -0.19
C ALA A 72 10.30 1.47 0.06
N GLY A 73 9.84 1.48 1.32
CA GLY A 73 8.43 1.38 1.57
C GLY A 73 7.90 -0.04 1.35
N ARG A 74 8.65 -1.07 1.80
CA ARG A 74 8.04 -1.97 2.80
C ARG A 74 8.17 -1.29 4.17
N GLN A 75 7.68 -0.06 4.26
CA GLN A 75 6.84 0.26 5.41
C GLN A 75 5.74 -0.79 5.31
N THR A 76 5.87 -1.89 6.05
CA THR A 76 4.69 -2.56 6.54
C THR A 76 3.95 -1.47 7.29
N ASP A 77 3.04 -0.81 6.59
CA ASP A 77 1.85 -0.21 7.14
C ASP A 77 1.36 -1.25 8.15
N HIS A 78 1.70 -1.04 9.43
CA HIS A 78 2.02 -2.16 10.33
C HIS A 78 0.87 -3.20 10.29
N GLY A 79 1.17 -4.41 9.82
CA GLY A 79 0.18 -5.50 9.69
C GLY A 79 -0.48 -5.68 8.31
N MET A 80 -0.19 -4.86 7.29
CA MET A 80 -0.77 -5.01 5.95
C MET A 80 -0.27 -6.27 5.22
N PRO A 81 -1.14 -7.00 4.52
CA PRO A 81 -0.78 -8.25 3.85
C PRO A 81 0.03 -7.98 2.56
N ASP A 82 0.96 -8.89 2.27
CA ASP A 82 1.64 -8.91 0.97
C ASP A 82 0.63 -9.17 -0.16
N LEU A 83 0.63 -8.32 -1.17
CA LEU A 83 -0.30 -8.35 -2.32
C LEU A 83 0.01 -9.46 -3.36
N ASN A 84 0.94 -10.37 -3.05
CA ASN A 84 1.53 -11.29 -4.03
C ASN A 84 0.61 -12.44 -4.45
N ARG A 85 -0.59 -12.58 -3.85
CA ARG A 85 -1.56 -13.62 -4.21
C ARG A 85 -3.00 -13.25 -3.86
N PRO A 86 -3.98 -13.91 -4.49
CA PRO A 86 -5.37 -13.92 -4.02
C PRO A 86 -5.50 -14.36 -2.57
N MET A 87 -6.45 -13.75 -1.86
CA MET A 87 -6.75 -14.05 -0.46
C MET A 87 -8.20 -14.52 -0.31
N THR A 88 -8.40 -15.53 0.53
CA THR A 88 -9.74 -15.93 0.98
C THR A 88 -10.30 -14.88 1.93
N SER A 89 -11.63 -14.88 2.11
CA SER A 89 -12.29 -14.02 3.10
C SER A 89 -11.70 -14.14 4.50
N ARG A 90 -11.40 -15.37 4.96
CA ARG A 90 -10.78 -15.59 6.27
C ARG A 90 -9.38 -14.96 6.36
N GLU A 91 -8.60 -15.02 5.29
CA GLU A 91 -7.29 -14.38 5.23
C GLU A 91 -7.41 -12.84 5.23
N LEU A 92 -8.39 -12.29 4.50
CA LEU A 92 -8.68 -10.84 4.52
C LEU A 92 -9.09 -10.36 5.91
N GLN A 93 -9.98 -11.10 6.58
CA GLN A 93 -10.41 -10.80 7.95
C GLN A 93 -9.25 -10.87 8.94
N SER A 94 -8.41 -11.91 8.85
CA SER A 94 -7.23 -12.06 9.71
C SER A 94 -6.20 -10.95 9.46
N ALA A 95 -5.99 -10.55 8.20
CA ALA A 95 -5.13 -9.41 7.88
C ALA A 95 -5.69 -8.10 8.45
N GLY A 96 -7.00 -7.87 8.30
CA GLY A 96 -7.66 -6.70 8.88
C GLY A 96 -7.53 -6.64 10.42
N GLU A 97 -7.56 -7.78 11.11
CA GLU A 97 -7.32 -7.85 12.55
C GLU A 97 -5.87 -7.48 12.92
N HIS A 98 -4.89 -7.94 12.15
CA HIS A 98 -3.49 -7.57 12.37
C HIS A 98 -3.27 -6.06 12.17
N VAL A 99 -3.83 -5.48 11.10
CA VAL A 99 -3.80 -4.04 10.85
C VAL A 99 -4.48 -3.27 11.98
N ALA A 100 -5.66 -3.71 12.42
CA ALA A 100 -6.40 -3.07 13.50
C ALA A 100 -5.60 -3.06 14.81
N ALA A 101 -5.00 -4.20 15.18
CA ALA A 101 -4.19 -4.34 16.38
C ALA A 101 -2.93 -3.45 16.32
N ALA A 102 -2.27 -3.41 15.17
CA ALA A 102 -1.04 -2.66 14.98
C ALA A 102 -1.26 -1.13 14.95
N GLN A 103 -2.36 -0.67 14.35
CA GLN A 103 -2.70 0.76 14.27
C GLN A 103 -3.55 1.25 15.46
N GLY A 104 -3.93 0.36 16.39
CA GLY A 104 -4.78 0.72 17.53
C GLY A 104 -6.18 1.19 17.10
N THR A 105 -6.74 0.58 16.04
CA THR A 105 -8.05 0.93 15.49
C THR A 105 -9.03 -0.23 15.60
N ASP A 106 -10.28 -0.02 15.16
CA ASP A 106 -11.30 -1.07 15.17
C ASP A 106 -11.12 -2.05 14.00
N ARG A 107 -11.70 -3.25 14.15
CA ARG A 107 -11.58 -4.35 13.17
C ARG A 107 -12.21 -4.02 11.82
N TRP A 108 -13.23 -3.15 11.81
CA TRP A 108 -13.88 -2.74 10.57
C TRP A 108 -12.94 -1.86 9.75
N LYS A 109 -12.40 -0.80 10.36
CA LYS A 109 -11.39 0.05 9.72
C LYS A 109 -10.16 -0.75 9.28
N GLY A 110 -9.70 -1.70 10.10
CA GLY A 110 -8.61 -2.61 9.73
C GLY A 110 -8.89 -3.38 8.43
N LEU A 111 -10.09 -3.96 8.29
CA LEU A 111 -10.50 -4.61 7.04
C LEU A 111 -10.55 -3.61 5.87
N MET A 112 -11.18 -2.45 6.05
CA MET A 112 -11.31 -1.44 4.98
C MET A 112 -9.95 -1.00 4.43
N LEU A 113 -8.95 -0.85 5.29
CA LEU A 113 -7.57 -0.55 4.90
C LEU A 113 -6.99 -1.66 4.04
N VAL A 114 -7.10 -2.93 4.46
CA VAL A 114 -6.62 -4.09 3.69
C VAL A 114 -7.25 -4.12 2.30
N LEU A 115 -8.58 -3.98 2.21
CA LEU A 115 -9.29 -3.99 0.93
C LEU A 115 -8.88 -2.82 0.03
N LEU A 116 -8.71 -1.62 0.62
CA LEU A 116 -8.22 -0.43 -0.09
C LEU A 116 -6.80 -0.65 -0.63
N HIS A 117 -5.94 -1.34 0.09
CA HIS A 117 -4.60 -1.67 -0.39
C HIS A 117 -4.62 -2.59 -1.61
N HIS A 118 -5.48 -3.61 -1.61
CA HIS A 118 -5.66 -4.46 -2.77
C HIS A 118 -6.27 -3.73 -3.98
N ILE A 119 -7.30 -2.90 -3.78
CA ILE A 119 -7.99 -2.25 -4.90
C ILE A 119 -7.09 -1.23 -5.62
N LYS A 120 -6.12 -0.62 -4.91
CA LYS A 120 -5.17 0.34 -5.49
C LYS A 120 -4.21 -0.28 -6.51
N GLU A 121 -4.00 -1.60 -6.45
CA GLU A 121 -3.21 -2.33 -7.46
C GLU A 121 -4.00 -2.62 -8.74
N ILE A 122 -5.32 -2.44 -8.71
CA ILE A 122 -6.18 -2.63 -9.87
C ILE A 122 -6.31 -1.29 -10.59
N ALA A 123 -6.16 -1.31 -11.93
CA ALA A 123 -6.32 -0.12 -12.75
C ALA A 123 -7.73 0.48 -12.61
N ALA A 124 -7.82 1.63 -11.93
CA ALA A 124 -9.08 2.33 -11.70
C ALA A 124 -9.58 3.02 -12.97
N PRO A 125 -10.87 2.85 -13.35
CA PRO A 125 -11.51 3.68 -14.37
C PRO A 125 -11.41 5.16 -14.01
N LEU A 126 -11.23 6.03 -15.02
CA LEU A 126 -11.05 7.47 -14.82
C LEU A 126 -12.22 8.10 -14.07
N GLU A 127 -13.43 7.62 -14.35
CA GLU A 127 -14.69 8.06 -13.74
C GLU A 127 -14.74 7.76 -12.23
N LEU A 128 -14.01 6.74 -11.77
CA LEU A 128 -14.02 6.26 -10.39
C LEU A 128 -12.80 6.68 -9.58
N GLN A 129 -11.78 7.29 -10.20
CA GLN A 129 -10.62 7.82 -9.47
C GLN A 129 -11.01 8.81 -8.35
N PRO A 130 -11.98 9.74 -8.52
CA PRO A 130 -12.42 10.62 -7.43
C PRO A 130 -13.06 9.86 -6.26
N VAL A 131 -13.74 8.74 -6.56
CA VAL A 131 -14.37 7.89 -5.54
C VAL A 131 -13.29 7.14 -4.75
N LEU A 132 -12.29 6.56 -5.44
CA LEU A 132 -11.15 5.92 -4.80
C LEU A 132 -10.39 6.89 -3.90
N ALA A 133 -10.13 8.12 -4.37
CA ALA A 133 -9.47 9.16 -3.58
C ALA A 133 -10.30 9.55 -2.33
N THR A 134 -11.63 9.51 -2.42
CA THR A 134 -12.51 9.75 -1.27
C THR A 134 -12.38 8.64 -0.22
N ALA A 135 -12.35 7.38 -0.66
CA ALA A 135 -12.12 6.24 0.23
C ALA A 135 -10.74 6.31 0.92
N GLU A 136 -9.69 6.65 0.17
CA GLU A 136 -8.33 6.80 0.71
C GLU A 136 -8.23 7.95 1.72
N SER A 137 -8.81 9.10 1.40
CA SER A 137 -8.89 10.22 2.34
C SER A 137 -9.58 9.83 3.64
N TYR A 138 -10.69 9.09 3.56
CA TYR A 138 -11.47 8.70 4.73
C TYR A 138 -10.73 7.66 5.59
N TRP A 139 -10.30 6.55 5.00
CA TRP A 139 -9.73 5.43 5.76
C TRP A 139 -8.28 5.67 6.18
N SER A 140 -7.42 6.07 5.24
CA SER A 140 -5.98 6.19 5.48
C SER A 140 -5.63 7.51 6.16
N MET A 141 -6.25 8.63 5.75
CA MET A 141 -5.92 9.95 6.29
C MET A 141 -6.83 10.40 7.44
N GLY A 142 -7.91 9.67 7.72
CA GLY A 142 -8.91 10.07 8.72
C GLY A 142 -9.64 11.37 8.38
N LYS A 143 -9.74 11.71 7.09
CA LYS A 143 -10.32 12.96 6.58
C LYS A 143 -11.60 12.70 5.81
N GLY A 144 -12.67 13.41 6.17
CA GLY A 144 -13.97 13.33 5.51
C GLY A 144 -15.06 12.93 6.49
N THR A 145 -16.22 12.55 5.97
CA THR A 145 -17.38 12.16 6.78
C THR A 145 -18.04 10.90 6.21
N PRO A 146 -18.79 10.12 7.01
CA PRO A 146 -19.56 8.98 6.52
C PRO A 146 -20.45 9.33 5.31
N GLU A 147 -21.05 10.52 5.30
CA GLU A 147 -21.89 10.99 4.20
C GLU A 147 -21.10 11.23 2.91
N ALA A 148 -19.80 11.49 3.00
CA ALA A 148 -18.94 11.58 1.83
C ALA A 148 -18.77 10.21 1.17
N LEU A 149 -18.58 9.15 1.97
CA LEU A 149 -18.55 7.77 1.47
C LEU A 149 -19.89 7.37 0.85
N GLU A 150 -21.02 7.69 1.51
CA GLU A 150 -22.35 7.40 0.97
C GLU A 150 -22.61 8.10 -0.37
N ARG A 151 -22.22 9.37 -0.51
CA ARG A 151 -22.30 10.06 -1.81
C ARG A 151 -21.43 9.39 -2.86
N ALA A 152 -20.24 8.92 -2.47
CA ALA A 152 -19.31 8.26 -3.37
C ALA A 152 -19.82 6.87 -3.81
N LYS A 153 -20.58 6.15 -2.95
CA LYS A 153 -21.33 4.95 -3.35
C LYS A 153 -22.32 5.25 -4.46
N GLY A 154 -23.04 6.36 -4.35
CA GLY A 154 -23.96 6.83 -5.40
C GLY A 154 -23.27 6.95 -6.76
N SER A 155 -22.05 7.48 -6.79
CA SER A 155 -21.25 7.55 -8.03
C SER A 155 -20.85 6.17 -8.57
N CYS A 156 -20.50 5.21 -7.71
CA CYS A 156 -20.26 3.82 -8.13
C CYS A 156 -21.51 3.18 -8.75
N TRP A 157 -22.67 3.37 -8.12
CA TRP A 157 -23.93 2.85 -8.66
C TRP A 157 -24.31 3.49 -9.99
N ASN A 158 -24.10 4.80 -10.13
CA ASN A 158 -24.33 5.49 -11.39
C ASN A 158 -23.45 4.93 -12.51
N TYR A 159 -22.16 4.71 -12.24
CA TYR A 159 -21.24 4.07 -13.18
C TYR A 159 -21.71 2.65 -13.55
N LEU A 160 -22.08 1.84 -12.57
CA LEU A 160 -22.57 0.48 -12.80
C LEU A 160 -23.87 0.43 -13.61
N ASN A 161 -24.75 1.43 -13.49
CA ASN A 161 -26.00 1.49 -14.25
C ASN A 161 -25.80 1.72 -15.75
N GLU A 162 -24.59 2.04 -16.21
CA GLU A 162 -24.25 2.13 -17.63
C GLU A 162 -23.97 0.75 -18.25
N PHE A 163 -23.92 -0.30 -17.43
CA PHE A 163 -23.59 -1.66 -17.84
C PHE A 163 -24.74 -2.62 -17.53
N GLU A 164 -24.77 -3.74 -18.26
CA GLU A 164 -25.71 -4.81 -18.01
C GLU A 164 -25.29 -5.62 -16.78
N LEU A 165 -26.23 -5.98 -15.89
CA LEU A 165 -25.92 -6.61 -14.61
C LEU A 165 -24.99 -7.84 -14.70
N HIS A 166 -25.14 -8.64 -15.75
CA HIS A 166 -24.35 -9.86 -15.96
C HIS A 166 -22.88 -9.59 -16.33
N THR A 167 -22.53 -8.38 -16.76
CA THR A 167 -21.14 -8.00 -17.08
C THR A 167 -20.40 -7.45 -15.86
N HIS A 168 -21.09 -7.18 -14.74
CA HIS A 168 -20.51 -6.50 -13.59
C HIS A 168 -19.31 -7.22 -12.96
N LEU A 169 -19.21 -8.54 -13.12
CA LEU A 169 -18.10 -9.35 -12.58
C LEU A 169 -17.11 -9.80 -13.67
N ILE A 170 -17.41 -9.50 -14.94
CA ILE A 170 -16.63 -9.93 -16.10
C ILE A 170 -15.76 -8.77 -16.60
N GLU A 171 -16.37 -7.59 -16.77
CA GLU A 171 -15.68 -6.42 -17.30
C GLU A 171 -14.84 -5.72 -16.23
N PRO A 172 -13.57 -5.32 -16.53
CA PRO A 172 -12.67 -4.75 -15.54
C PRO A 172 -13.23 -3.53 -14.79
N GLY A 173 -13.90 -2.61 -15.49
CA GLY A 173 -14.44 -1.38 -14.91
C GLY A 173 -15.57 -1.66 -13.92
N PRO A 174 -16.65 -2.33 -14.33
CA PRO A 174 -17.72 -2.74 -13.43
C PRO A 174 -17.25 -3.62 -12.27
N LYS A 175 -16.28 -4.52 -12.53
CA LYS A 175 -15.66 -5.36 -11.49
C LYS A 175 -14.94 -4.50 -10.44
N PHE A 176 -14.19 -3.48 -10.89
CA PHE A 176 -13.56 -2.50 -10.01
C PHE A 176 -14.61 -1.72 -9.20
N ALA A 177 -15.68 -1.23 -9.82
CA ALA A 177 -16.77 -0.56 -9.10
C ALA A 177 -17.44 -1.45 -8.04
N ARG A 178 -17.65 -2.74 -8.34
CA ARG A 178 -18.18 -3.71 -7.38
C ARG A 178 -17.27 -3.93 -6.19
N ALA A 179 -15.95 -4.01 -6.41
CA ALA A 179 -14.97 -4.09 -5.33
C ALA A 179 -14.88 -2.78 -4.53
N LEU A 180 -15.00 -1.63 -5.20
CA LEU A 180 -14.96 -0.31 -4.56
C LEU A 180 -16.14 -0.10 -3.62
N LEU A 181 -17.33 -0.64 -3.94
CA LEU A 181 -18.49 -0.58 -3.03
C LEU A 181 -18.22 -1.22 -1.66
N CYS A 182 -17.38 -2.28 -1.57
CA CYS A 182 -17.00 -2.89 -0.30
C CYS A 182 -16.32 -1.90 0.66
N ILE A 183 -15.54 -0.97 0.12
CA ILE A 183 -14.73 -0.05 0.93
C ILE A 183 -15.38 1.31 1.13
N LEU A 184 -16.59 1.50 0.63
CA LEU A 184 -17.35 2.73 0.83
C LEU A 184 -18.34 2.61 2.00
N GLU A 185 -18.41 1.46 2.67
CA GLU A 185 -19.28 1.23 3.82
C GLU A 185 -18.68 1.85 5.10
N PRO A 186 -19.26 2.93 5.66
CA PRO A 186 -18.63 3.68 6.75
C PRO A 186 -18.63 2.92 8.09
N LEU A 187 -19.54 1.96 8.26
CA LEU A 187 -19.71 1.19 9.48
C LEU A 187 -20.05 -0.26 9.13
N GLY A 188 -19.57 -1.19 9.93
CA GLY A 188 -19.95 -2.60 9.82
C GLY A 188 -19.72 -3.33 11.14
N ASP A 189 -20.59 -4.31 11.40
CA ASP A 189 -20.45 -5.23 12.52
C ASP A 189 -19.68 -6.50 12.09
N GLU A 190 -19.64 -7.50 12.97
CA GLU A 190 -18.94 -8.77 12.70
C GLU A 190 -19.52 -9.52 11.49
N ASN A 191 -20.83 -9.50 11.29
CA ASN A 191 -21.47 -10.15 10.14
C ASN A 191 -21.16 -9.36 8.87
N SER A 192 -21.31 -8.03 8.91
CA SER A 192 -20.95 -7.16 7.79
C SER A 192 -19.48 -7.36 7.39
N ARG A 193 -18.58 -7.58 8.35
CA ARG A 193 -17.16 -7.83 8.11
C ARG A 193 -16.91 -9.12 7.33
N SER A 194 -17.57 -10.22 7.72
CA SER A 194 -17.49 -11.48 6.99
C SER A 194 -18.07 -11.34 5.59
N ASP A 195 -19.29 -10.82 5.48
CA ASP A 195 -20.00 -10.68 4.20
C ASP A 195 -19.24 -9.79 3.22
N THR A 196 -18.62 -8.71 3.72
CA THR A 196 -17.81 -7.79 2.90
C THR A 196 -16.52 -8.45 2.41
N ALA A 197 -15.85 -9.22 3.26
CA ALA A 197 -14.64 -9.95 2.90
C ALA A 197 -14.94 -11.08 1.90
N ASP A 198 -16.04 -11.83 2.08
CA ASP A 198 -16.53 -12.84 1.14
C ASP A 198 -16.85 -12.21 -0.21
N TRP A 199 -17.62 -11.13 -0.22
CA TRP A 199 -17.98 -10.43 -1.45
C TRP A 199 -16.76 -9.87 -2.18
N PHE A 200 -15.82 -9.23 -1.46
CA PHE A 200 -14.62 -8.70 -2.08
C PHE A 200 -13.76 -9.81 -2.71
N ALA A 201 -13.56 -10.93 -2.01
CA ALA A 201 -12.79 -12.06 -2.53
C ALA A 201 -13.46 -12.68 -3.77
N GLY A 202 -14.78 -12.82 -3.75
CA GLY A 202 -15.57 -13.30 -4.89
C GLY A 202 -15.49 -12.34 -6.08
N VAL A 203 -15.63 -11.04 -5.85
CA VAL A 203 -15.54 -10.03 -6.91
C VAL A 203 -14.13 -9.96 -7.48
N VAL A 204 -13.09 -9.82 -6.66
CA VAL A 204 -11.73 -9.54 -7.17
C VAL A 204 -11.06 -10.81 -7.72
N TRP A 205 -11.21 -11.93 -7.03
CA TRP A 205 -10.46 -13.16 -7.29
C TRP A 205 -11.30 -14.39 -7.66
N ASP A 206 -12.63 -14.25 -7.75
CA ASP A 206 -13.56 -15.37 -8.03
C ASP A 206 -13.46 -16.51 -6.98
N ILE A 207 -13.30 -16.13 -5.71
CA ILE A 207 -13.26 -17.03 -4.56
C ILE A 207 -14.58 -16.87 -3.79
N TRP A 208 -15.43 -17.90 -3.82
CA TRP A 208 -16.75 -17.96 -3.16
C TRP A 208 -16.80 -19.02 -2.06
#